data_AF-A0A973DMF0-F1
#
_entry.id   AF-A0A973DMF0-F1
#
_cell.length_a   1.000
_cell.length_b   1.000
_cell.length_c   1.000
_cell.angle_alpha   90.00
_cell.angle_beta   90.00
_cell.angle_gamma   90.00
#
_symmetry.space_group_name_H-M   'P 1'
#
loop_
_entity.id
_entity.type
_entity.pdbx_description
1 polymer ?
#
loop_
_entity_poly.entity_id
_entity_poly.type
_entity_poly.pdbx_seq_one_letter_code
_entity_poly.pdbx_strand_id
1 'polypeptide(L)'
;MEIKVQILQSSLVIKSITQSSNSNDVEQLKIVYDDTIVQFDALVTSLLHGGEIDGGQIPPLSNREVIGLVKQLDLAHEKFQASASNLITLQQELIANNISVAEAMERLDRMGDLAANHLNKIEQMSATEMNHAHILAYSASEQAITILMITAVF
;
A
#
# COMPACT_ATOMS: atom_id res chain seq x y z
N MET A 1 20.71 -6.73 30.81
CA MET A 1 19.66 -7.09 29.85
C MET A 1 19.82 -8.57 29.49
N GLU A 2 18.74 -9.23 29.06
CA GLU A 2 18.74 -10.67 28.75
C GLU A 2 18.48 -10.93 27.26
N ILE A 3 19.14 -11.96 26.69
CA ILE A 3 18.99 -12.34 25.28
C ILE A 3 17.52 -12.62 24.91
N LYS A 4 16.78 -13.29 25.80
CA LYS A 4 15.37 -13.60 25.57
C LYS A 4 14.52 -12.33 25.40
N VAL A 5 14.82 -11.28 26.16
CA VAL A 5 14.11 -10.00 26.07
C VAL A 5 14.37 -9.36 24.70
N GLN A 6 15.62 -9.39 24.22
CA GLN A 6 15.97 -8.82 22.92
C GLN A 6 15.28 -9.52 21.75
N ILE A 7 15.20 -10.86 21.77
CA ILE A 7 14.47 -11.63 20.75
C ILE A 7 12.97 -11.28 20.76
N LEU A 8 12.37 -11.15 21.95
CA LEU A 8 10.96 -10.80 22.07
C LEU A 8 10.68 -9.37 21.62
N GLN A 9 11.55 -8.43 21.95
CA GLN A 9 11.48 -7.05 21.49
C GLN A 9 11.60 -6.98 19.97
N SER A 10 12.60 -7.64 19.38
CA SER A 10 12.78 -7.74 17.92
C SER A 10 11.51 -8.26 17.25
N SER A 11 10.94 -9.36 17.78
CA SER A 11 9.71 -9.96 17.25
C SER A 11 8.50 -9.04 17.34
N LEU A 12 8.37 -8.29 18.44
CA LEU A 12 7.29 -7.32 18.62
C LEU A 12 7.42 -6.16 17.64
N VAL A 13 8.63 -5.63 17.44
CA VAL A 13 8.87 -4.52 16.51
C VAL A 13 8.57 -4.95 15.07
N ILE A 14 9.01 -6.14 14.65
CA ILE A 14 8.66 -6.68 13.32
C ILE A 14 7.15 -6.83 13.16
N LYS A 15 6.45 -7.33 14.18
CA LYS A 15 4.98 -7.39 14.15
C LYS A 15 4.37 -6.01 13.96
N SER A 16 4.83 -5.01 14.70
CA SER A 16 4.36 -3.62 14.55
C SER A 16 4.64 -3.07 13.15
N ILE A 17 5.81 -3.37 12.55
CA ILE A 17 6.13 -2.98 11.17
C ILE A 17 5.10 -3.56 10.21
N THR A 18 4.83 -4.87 10.27
CA THR A 18 3.87 -5.54 9.37
C THR A 18 2.42 -5.04 9.51
N GLN A 19 2.10 -4.34 10.59
CA GLN A 19 0.79 -3.76 10.84
C GLN A 19 0.70 -2.27 10.49
N SER A 20 1.82 -1.63 10.15
CA SER A 20 1.87 -0.22 9.79
C SER A 20 1.33 0.02 8.38
N SER A 21 0.46 1.00 8.22
CA SER A 21 0.01 1.49 6.90
C SER A 21 0.76 2.73 6.43
N ASN A 22 1.77 3.18 7.19
CA ASN A 22 2.48 4.43 6.98
C ASN A 22 3.98 4.18 6.84
N SER A 23 4.57 4.64 5.73
CA SER A 23 6.00 4.46 5.44
C SER A 23 6.90 5.09 6.50
N ASN A 24 6.53 6.25 7.05
CA ASN A 24 7.32 6.90 8.09
C ASN A 24 7.34 6.07 9.38
N ASP A 25 6.21 5.45 9.75
CA ASP A 25 6.15 4.61 10.94
C ASP A 25 6.97 3.33 10.74
N VAL A 26 6.98 2.76 9.52
CA VAL A 26 7.87 1.63 9.18
C VAL A 26 9.34 2.02 9.33
N GLU A 27 9.74 3.21 8.89
CA GLU A 27 11.12 3.70 9.00
C GLU A 27 11.55 3.91 10.45
N GLN A 28 10.70 4.53 11.27
CA GLN A 28 10.98 4.72 12.69
C GLN A 28 11.07 3.38 13.43
N LEU A 29 10.15 2.44 13.15
CA LEU A 29 10.19 1.11 13.74
C LEU A 29 11.40 0.31 13.28
N LYS A 30 11.88 0.50 12.04
CA LYS A 30 13.12 -0.12 11.57
C LYS A 30 14.31 0.31 12.41
N ILE A 31 14.42 1.59 12.77
CA ILE A 31 15.50 2.08 13.64
C ILE A 31 15.46 1.37 15.00
N VAL A 32 14.28 1.21 15.59
CA VAL A 32 14.10 0.49 16.85
C VAL A 32 14.47 -0.99 16.69
N TYR A 33 14.10 -1.61 15.58
CA TYR A 33 14.48 -2.99 15.26
C TYR A 33 16.01 -3.14 15.14
N ASP A 34 16.66 -2.26 14.38
CA ASP A 34 18.12 -2.30 14.21
C ASP A 34 18.84 -2.17 15.56
N ASP A 35 18.32 -1.36 16.49
CA ASP A 35 18.85 -1.25 17.86
C ASP A 35 18.72 -2.56 18.65
N THR A 36 17.60 -3.29 18.51
CA THR A 36 17.44 -4.61 19.15
C THR A 36 18.46 -5.65 18.64
N ILE A 37 18.87 -5.55 17.38
CA ILE A 37 19.92 -6.41 16.81
C ILE A 37 21.27 -6.09 17.43
N VAL A 38 21.64 -4.81 17.50
CA VAL A 38 22.88 -4.36 18.13
C VAL A 38 22.94 -4.82 19.60
N GLN A 39 21.83 -4.69 20.34
CA GLN A 39 21.76 -5.13 21.73
C GLN A 39 21.89 -6.66 21.86
N PHE A 40 21.26 -7.43 20.97
CA PHE A 40 21.41 -8.89 20.94
C PHE A 40 22.86 -9.30 20.68
N ASP A 41 23.50 -8.72 19.65
CA ASP A 41 24.86 -9.07 19.24
C ASP A 41 25.89 -8.73 20.33
N ALA A 42 25.68 -7.62 21.04
CA ALA A 42 26.48 -7.24 22.20
C ALA A 42 26.38 -8.28 23.33
N LEU A 43 25.18 -8.79 23.61
CA LEU A 43 24.99 -9.84 24.62
C LEU A 43 25.66 -11.15 24.21
N VAL A 44 25.50 -11.59 22.95
CA VAL A 44 26.15 -12.80 22.43
C VAL A 44 27.67 -12.67 22.50
N THR A 45 28.21 -11.52 22.08
CA THR A 45 29.65 -11.24 22.11
C THR A 45 30.20 -11.31 23.53
N SER A 46 29.53 -10.67 24.48
CA SER A 46 29.93 -10.68 25.90
C SER A 46 29.86 -12.07 26.53
N LEU A 47 28.89 -12.91 26.14
CA LEU A 47 28.85 -14.30 26.62
C LEU A 47 30.01 -15.15 26.09
N LEU A 48 30.41 -14.94 24.83
CA LEU A 48 31.45 -15.75 24.18
C LEU A 48 32.87 -15.31 24.54
N HIS A 49 33.09 -14.01 24.69
CA HIS A 49 34.44 -13.43 24.85
C HIS A 49 34.65 -12.77 26.22
N GLY A 50 33.61 -12.68 27.04
CA GLY A 50 33.59 -11.83 28.21
C GLY A 50 33.38 -10.37 27.82
N GLY A 51 33.12 -9.52 28.81
CA GLY A 51 32.90 -8.11 28.56
C GLY A 51 32.11 -7.44 29.67
N GLU A 52 31.59 -6.26 29.38
CA GLU A 52 30.74 -5.51 30.29
C GLU A 52 29.29 -5.58 29.84
N ILE A 53 28.39 -5.97 30.74
CA ILE A 53 26.94 -5.91 30.54
C ILE A 53 26.34 -5.20 31.76
N ASP A 54 25.57 -4.14 31.54
CA ASP A 54 24.92 -3.33 32.59
C ASP A 54 25.89 -2.85 33.70
N GLY A 55 27.12 -2.48 33.35
CA GLY A 55 28.13 -2.04 34.31
C GLY A 55 28.82 -3.17 35.10
N GLY A 56 28.43 -4.42 34.86
CA GLY A 56 29.05 -5.61 35.43
C GLY A 56 30.03 -6.27 34.47
N GLN A 57 31.22 -6.62 34.96
CA GLN A 57 32.16 -7.46 34.22
C GLN A 57 31.72 -8.93 34.25
N ILE A 58 31.59 -9.53 33.08
CA ILE A 58 31.17 -10.91 32.90
C ILE A 58 32.34 -11.68 32.25
N PRO A 59 32.83 -12.77 32.87
CA PRO A 59 33.84 -13.60 32.24
C PRO A 59 33.26 -14.39 31.06
N PRO A 60 34.08 -14.76 30.06
CA PRO A 60 33.62 -15.62 28.97
C PRO A 60 33.10 -16.95 29.50
N LEU A 61 32.09 -17.49 28.82
CA LEU A 61 31.59 -18.84 29.09
C LEU A 61 32.72 -19.87 28.93
N SER A 62 32.82 -20.79 29.88
CA SER A 62 33.82 -21.87 29.89
C SER A 62 33.25 -23.23 29.50
N ASN A 63 31.93 -23.42 29.66
CA ASN A 63 31.26 -24.66 29.30
C ASN A 63 31.08 -24.75 27.78
N ARG A 64 31.77 -25.72 27.15
CA ARG A 64 31.75 -25.94 25.69
C ARG A 64 30.36 -26.22 25.12
N GLU A 65 29.50 -26.91 25.86
CA GLU A 65 28.14 -27.20 25.43
C GLU A 65 27.31 -25.91 25.36
N VAL A 66 27.40 -25.08 26.41
CA VAL A 66 26.70 -23.78 26.45
C VAL A 66 27.21 -22.84 25.35
N ILE A 67 28.53 -22.79 25.12
CA ILE A 67 29.12 -22.04 23.99
C ILE A 67 28.52 -22.51 22.66
N GLY A 68 28.40 -23.83 22.48
CA GLY A 68 27.79 -24.42 21.29
C GLY A 68 26.32 -24.02 21.10
N LEU A 69 25.55 -23.91 22.20
CA LEU A 69 24.17 -23.45 22.17
C LEU A 69 24.06 -21.95 21.83
N VAL A 70 24.93 -21.11 22.40
CA VAL A 70 24.96 -19.67 22.09
C VAL A 70 25.28 -19.44 20.61
N LYS A 71 26.24 -20.16 20.03
CA LYS A 71 26.55 -20.07 18.59
C LYS A 71 25.39 -20.54 17.70
N GLN A 72 24.66 -21.56 18.11
CA GLN A 72 23.47 -22.01 17.38
C GLN A 72 22.35 -20.98 17.45
N LEU A 73 22.18 -20.33 18.60
CA LEU A 73 21.20 -19.26 18.77
C LEU A 73 21.54 -18.05 17.90
N ASP A 74 22.82 -17.67 17.85
CA ASP A 74 23.34 -16.59 17.00
C ASP A 74 23.04 -16.87 15.50
N LEU A 75 23.37 -18.07 15.02
CA LEU A 75 23.05 -18.50 13.65
C LEU A 75 21.54 -18.52 13.36
N ALA A 76 20.72 -18.89 14.35
CA ALA A 76 19.27 -18.84 14.21
C ALA A 76 18.76 -17.38 14.15
N HIS A 77 19.39 -16.48 14.91
CA HIS A 77 19.10 -15.06 14.92
C HIS A 77 19.48 -14.39 13.59
N GLU A 78 20.61 -14.76 12.97
CA GLU A 78 20.96 -14.29 11.61
C GLU A 78 19.88 -14.63 10.57
N LYS A 79 19.34 -15.85 10.62
CA LYS A 79 18.24 -16.26 9.72
C LYS A 79 16.95 -15.49 9.99
N PHE A 80 16.67 -15.22 11.26
CA PHE A 80 15.57 -14.36 11.66
C PHE A 80 15.76 -12.94 11.10
N GLN A 81 16.97 -12.37 11.21
CA GLN A 81 17.28 -11.04 10.67
C GLN A 81 17.07 -10.95 9.15
N ALA A 82 17.52 -11.95 8.39
CA ALA A 82 17.30 -12.00 6.95
C ALA A 82 15.80 -12.04 6.61
N SER A 83 15.02 -12.84 7.35
CA SER A 83 13.56 -12.94 7.16
C SER A 83 12.85 -11.66 7.52
N ALA A 84 13.27 -11.01 8.61
CA ALA A 84 12.75 -9.73 9.06
C ALA A 84 13.04 -8.62 8.05
N SER A 85 14.26 -8.57 7.47
CA SER A 85 14.59 -7.63 6.39
C SER A 85 13.64 -7.77 5.21
N ASN A 86 13.35 -9.00 4.77
CA ASN A 86 12.41 -9.24 3.69
C ASN A 86 10.99 -8.75 4.05
N LEU A 87 10.52 -8.99 5.27
CA LEU A 87 9.20 -8.51 5.72
C LEU A 87 9.12 -6.97 5.74
N ILE A 88 10.18 -6.29 6.16
CA ILE A 88 10.24 -4.83 6.17
C ILE A 88 10.13 -4.30 4.74
N THR A 89 10.91 -4.85 3.80
CA THR A 89 10.86 -4.46 2.39
C THR A 89 9.47 -4.71 1.79
N LEU A 90 8.91 -5.90 1.99
CA LEU A 90 7.57 -6.24 1.50
C LEU A 90 6.50 -5.30 2.04
N GLN A 91 6.60 -4.88 3.30
CA GLN A 91 5.65 -3.94 3.87
C GLN A 91 5.75 -2.55 3.22
N GLN A 92 6.96 -2.06 2.97
CA GLN A 92 7.16 -0.79 2.26
C GLN A 92 6.58 -0.85 0.84
N GLU A 93 6.81 -1.94 0.12
CA GLU A 93 6.22 -2.18 -1.20
C GLU A 93 4.68 -2.23 -1.15
N LEU A 94 4.12 -2.91 -0.15
CA LEU A 94 2.67 -2.98 0.05
C LEU A 94 2.05 -1.60 0.30
N ILE A 95 2.69 -0.77 1.11
CA ILE A 95 2.24 0.62 1.36
C ILE A 95 2.29 1.43 0.07
N ALA A 96 3.41 1.38 -0.67
CA ALA A 96 3.55 2.10 -1.93
C ALA A 96 2.51 1.67 -2.96
N ASN A 97 2.25 0.36 -3.06
CA ASN A 97 1.24 -0.17 -3.96
C ASN A 97 -0.18 0.28 -3.57
N ASN A 98 -0.51 0.30 -2.28
CA ASN A 98 -1.81 0.79 -1.81
C ASN A 98 -2.04 2.27 -2.17
N ILE A 99 -1.00 3.11 -2.08
CA ILE A 99 -1.08 4.51 -2.51
C ILE A 99 -1.37 4.58 -4.02
N SER A 100 -0.64 3.82 -4.84
CA SER A 100 -0.85 3.78 -6.29
C SER A 100 -2.25 3.29 -6.67
N VAL A 101 -2.77 2.29 -5.96
CA VAL A 101 -4.14 1.79 -6.16
C VAL A 101 -5.16 2.88 -5.82
N ALA A 102 -4.99 3.61 -4.72
CA ALA A 102 -5.88 4.70 -4.34
C ALA A 102 -5.91 5.82 -5.40
N GLU A 103 -4.74 6.21 -5.92
CA GLU A 103 -4.63 7.20 -7.00
C GLU A 103 -5.29 6.71 -8.31
N ALA A 104 -5.12 5.43 -8.64
CA ALA A 104 -5.74 4.83 -9.81
C ALA A 104 -7.27 4.79 -9.70
N MET A 105 -7.80 4.47 -8.51
CA MET A 105 -9.25 4.49 -8.25
C MET A 105 -9.81 5.92 -8.36
N GLU A 106 -9.13 6.90 -7.79
CA GLU A 106 -9.55 8.31 -7.89
C GLU A 106 -9.57 8.79 -9.36
N ARG A 107 -8.59 8.36 -10.17
CA ARG A 107 -8.57 8.64 -11.61
C ARG A 107 -9.71 7.95 -12.35
N LEU A 108 -10.02 6.70 -11.99
CA LEU A 108 -11.14 5.96 -12.58
C LEU A 108 -12.47 6.67 -12.31
N ASP A 109 -12.70 7.13 -11.08
CA ASP A 109 -13.91 7.86 -10.70
C ASP A 109 -14.07 9.14 -11.53
N ARG A 110 -13.01 9.95 -11.66
CA ARG A 110 -13.01 11.14 -12.54
C ARG A 110 -13.34 10.81 -13.99
N MET A 111 -12.83 9.69 -14.51
CA MET A 111 -13.16 9.26 -15.87
C MET A 111 -14.63 8.86 -15.99
N GLY A 112 -15.20 8.21 -14.97
CA GLY A 112 -16.63 7.93 -14.88
C GLY A 112 -17.48 9.20 -14.93
N ASP A 113 -17.11 10.22 -14.15
CA ASP A 113 -17.80 11.52 -14.14
C ASP A 113 -17.74 12.22 -15.50
N LEU A 114 -16.57 12.21 -16.16
CA LEU A 114 -16.40 12.77 -17.50
C LEU A 114 -17.26 12.03 -18.53
N ALA A 115 -17.29 10.69 -18.48
CA ALA A 115 -18.13 9.89 -19.36
C ALA A 115 -19.61 10.19 -19.16
N ALA A 116 -20.09 10.26 -17.91
CA ALA A 116 -21.47 10.61 -17.59
C ALA A 116 -21.84 12.01 -18.13
N ASN A 117 -20.96 12.99 -17.96
CA ASN A 117 -21.15 14.34 -18.50
C ASN A 117 -21.22 14.36 -20.04
N HIS A 118 -20.37 13.60 -20.73
CA HIS A 118 -20.43 13.48 -22.18
C HIS A 118 -21.73 12.81 -22.66
N LEU A 119 -22.18 11.76 -21.98
CA LEU A 119 -23.44 11.09 -22.31
C LEU A 119 -24.63 12.04 -22.14
N ASN A 120 -24.71 12.80 -21.05
CA ASN A 120 -25.73 13.83 -20.86
C ASN A 120 -25.68 14.89 -21.98
N LYS A 121 -24.48 15.32 -22.39
CA LYS A 121 -24.35 16.27 -23.49
C LYS A 121 -24.84 15.70 -24.83
N ILE A 122 -24.52 14.44 -25.12
CA ILE A 122 -25.01 13.72 -26.31
C ILE A 122 -26.54 13.60 -26.28
N GLU A 123 -27.12 13.28 -25.12
CA GLU A 123 -28.58 13.20 -24.94
C GLU A 123 -29.25 14.55 -25.21
N GLN A 124 -28.73 15.64 -24.64
CA GLN A 124 -29.24 17.00 -24.89
C GLN A 124 -29.15 17.40 -26.36
N MET A 125 -28.02 17.08 -27.02
CA MET A 125 -27.85 17.35 -28.45
C MET A 125 -28.82 16.53 -29.30
N SER A 126 -28.99 15.25 -28.97
CA SER A 126 -29.92 14.36 -29.69
C SER A 126 -31.36 14.81 -29.52
N ALA A 127 -31.77 15.23 -28.33
CA ALA A 127 -33.09 15.80 -28.06
C ALA A 127 -33.32 17.11 -28.85
N THR A 128 -32.29 17.96 -28.94
CA THR A 128 -32.35 19.20 -29.73
C THR A 128 -32.53 18.90 -31.22
N GLU A 129 -31.75 17.97 -31.76
CA GLU A 129 -31.84 17.57 -33.18
C GLU A 129 -33.18 16.91 -33.50
N MET A 130 -33.69 16.03 -32.64
CA MET A 130 -35.01 15.42 -32.78
C MET A 130 -36.12 16.46 -32.80
N ASN A 131 -36.08 17.45 -31.90
CA ASN A 131 -37.06 18.52 -31.85
C ASN A 131 -37.01 19.38 -33.13
N HIS A 132 -35.80 19.68 -33.63
CA HIS A 132 -35.62 20.40 -34.88
C HIS A 132 -36.20 19.61 -36.08
N ALA A 133 -35.90 18.31 -36.18
CA ALA A 133 -36.46 17.43 -37.20
C ALA A 133 -37.99 17.35 -37.13
N HIS A 134 -38.58 17.31 -35.93
CA HIS A 134 -40.03 17.32 -35.74
C HIS A 134 -40.67 18.62 -36.26
N ILE A 135 -40.08 19.79 -35.95
CA ILE A 135 -40.54 21.09 -36.44
C ILE A 135 -40.48 21.13 -37.98
N LEU A 136 -39.38 20.67 -38.57
CA LEU A 136 -39.22 20.62 -40.02
C LEU A 136 -40.27 19.71 -40.68
N ALA A 137 -40.47 18.50 -40.14
CA ALA A 137 -41.47 17.55 -40.63
C ALA A 137 -42.89 18.13 -40.58
N TYR A 138 -43.25 18.80 -39.48
CA TYR A 138 -44.54 19.46 -39.33
C TYR A 138 -44.74 20.57 -40.39
N SER A 139 -43.74 21.44 -40.58
CA SER A 139 -43.84 22.51 -41.58
C SER A 139 -43.94 21.99 -43.02
N ALA A 140 -43.19 20.92 -43.35
CA ALA A 140 -43.26 20.26 -44.65
C ALA A 140 -44.64 19.63 -44.88
N SER A 141 -45.24 19.05 -43.84
CA SER A 141 -46.61 18.50 -43.90
C SER A 141 -47.63 19.61 -44.19
N GLU A 142 -47.56 20.75 -43.51
CA GLU A 142 -48.47 21.88 -43.76
C GLU A 142 -48.33 22.44 -45.18
N GLN A 143 -47.09 22.57 -45.68
CA GLN A 143 -46.83 23.00 -47.05
C GLN A 143 -47.40 21.99 -48.06
N ALA A 144 -47.21 20.68 -47.83
CA ALA A 144 -47.75 19.65 -48.71
C ALA A 144 -49.29 19.68 -48.76
N ILE A 145 -49.96 19.81 -47.61
CA ILE A 145 -51.43 19.96 -47.54
C ILE A 145 -51.88 21.19 -48.33
N THR A 146 -51.18 22.32 -48.15
CA THR A 146 -51.50 23.57 -48.87
C THR A 146 -51.39 23.40 -50.39
N ILE A 147 -50.32 22.76 -50.87
CA ILE A 147 -50.13 22.46 -52.29
C ILE A 147 -51.23 21.52 -52.80
N LEU A 148 -51.60 20.50 -52.02
CA LEU A 148 -52.64 19.54 -52.39
C LEU A 148 -54.03 20.21 -52.48
N MET A 149 -54.34 21.13 -51.57
CA MET A 149 -55.57 21.93 -51.62
C MET A 149 -55.59 22.88 -52.81
N ILE A 150 -54.47 23.53 -53.13
CA ILE A 150 -54.38 24.41 -54.32
C ILE A 150 -54.58 23.58 -55.59
N THR A 151 -53.91 22.44 -55.71
CA THR A 151 -53.99 21.59 -56.91
C THR A 151 -55.33 20.86 -57.07
N ALA A 152 -56.10 20.66 -56.00
CA ALA A 152 -57.43 20.04 -56.08
C ALA A 152 -58.56 21.02 -56.43
N VAL A 153 -58.32 22.34 -56.36
CA VAL A 153 -59.32 23.40 -56.63
C VAL A 153 -59.22 23.95 -58.07
N PHE A 154 -58.15 23.62 -58.80
CA PHE A 154 -57.99 23.86 -60.23
C PHE A 154 -58.23 22.60 -61.05
#